data_AF-A0A2V7JXI3-F1
#
_entry.id   AF-A0A2V7JXI3-F1
#
_cell.length_a   1.000
_cell.length_b   1.000
_cell.length_c   1.000
_cell.angle_alpha   90.00
_cell.angle_beta   90.00
_cell.angle_gamma   90.00
#
_symmetry.space_group_name_H-M   'P 1'
#
loop_
_entity.id
_entity.type
_entity.pdbx_description
1 polymer ?
#
loop_
_entity_poly.entity_id
_entity_poly.type
_entity_poly.pdbx_seq_one_letter_code
_entity_poly.pdbx_strand_id
1 'polypeptide(L)'
;LDDLDQTMDEVRASTLRELARPDWDLLVSVFTQTDRVAHMFYRFLDPDHPRYDAVLAARFGDAVLRVYQRMDGIVGEALDRLGPEATLLVLSDHGFHSYRTGLNVNTWLRDHGYLVQGPVAAGAEKEDFFPGVDWMKTRAYALGTGQIYVNLRGREGRGVVAPGAEYDALLDAIARGLEAEVDPATGERLVAKVYKGSDIFPGAPPERMPDLQIAFRDGYRTSWRTPLGGIPGDLLEPNLKKWSGDHAASDVADTPGVILASRRLVTDDPAIVDLAPTALAFLGVPVPPEMEGHALLAATP
;
A
#
# COMPACT_ATOMS: atom_id res chain seq x y z
N LEU A 1 -17.17 16.04 -0.33
CA LEU A 1 -16.68 16.50 -1.65
C LEU A 1 -16.32 17.96 -1.53
N ASP A 2 -17.19 18.81 -1.00
CA ASP A 2 -16.89 20.24 -0.77
C ASP A 2 -15.52 20.53 -0.11
N ASP A 3 -15.21 19.88 1.02
CA ASP A 3 -13.90 20.01 1.69
C ASP A 3 -12.72 19.48 0.86
N LEU A 4 -12.95 18.39 0.12
CA LEU A 4 -11.98 17.82 -0.80
C LEU A 4 -11.70 18.80 -1.96
N ASP A 5 -12.75 19.39 -2.53
CA ASP A 5 -12.70 20.36 -3.61
C ASP A 5 -11.99 21.65 -3.16
N GLN A 6 -12.30 22.15 -1.97
CA GLN A 6 -11.63 23.32 -1.39
C GLN A 6 -10.13 23.07 -1.22
N THR A 7 -9.74 21.97 -0.58
CA THR A 7 -8.32 21.66 -0.37
C THR A 7 -7.59 21.41 -1.70
N MET A 8 -8.28 20.89 -2.71
CA MET A 8 -7.73 20.73 -4.06
C MET A 8 -7.42 22.08 -4.71
N ASP A 9 -8.32 23.06 -4.55
CA ASP A 9 -8.13 24.42 -5.06
C ASP A 9 -6.98 25.14 -4.37
N GLU A 10 -6.81 24.93 -3.06
CA GLU A 10 -5.70 25.50 -2.30
C GLU A 10 -4.35 24.94 -2.80
N VAL A 11 -4.24 23.62 -2.99
CA VAL A 11 -3.02 22.99 -3.55
C VAL A 11 -2.80 23.41 -4.99
N ARG A 12 -3.85 23.49 -5.82
CA ARG A 12 -3.78 24.01 -7.19
C ARG A 12 -3.25 25.44 -7.21
N ALA A 13 -3.81 26.33 -6.41
CA ALA A 13 -3.39 27.74 -6.35
C ALA A 13 -1.94 27.88 -5.91
N SER A 14 -1.51 27.09 -4.91
CA SER A 14 -0.11 27.05 -4.47
C SER A 14 0.82 26.55 -5.58
N THR A 15 0.46 25.45 -6.25
CA THR A 15 1.23 24.89 -7.37
C THR A 15 1.43 25.90 -8.48
N LEU A 16 0.35 26.53 -8.96
CA LEU A 16 0.40 27.49 -10.06
C LEU A 16 1.17 28.77 -9.69
N ARG A 17 1.11 29.18 -8.41
CA ARG A 17 1.89 30.31 -7.91
C ARG A 17 3.38 30.02 -7.93
N GLU A 18 3.81 28.88 -7.40
CA GLU A 18 5.24 28.52 -7.38
C GLU A 18 5.75 28.25 -8.81
N LEU A 19 4.93 27.65 -9.66
CA LEU A 19 5.26 27.42 -11.07
C LEU A 19 5.51 28.72 -11.84
N ALA A 20 4.78 29.79 -11.52
CA ALA A 20 4.92 31.10 -12.16
C ALA A 20 6.18 31.86 -11.73
N ARG A 21 6.93 31.37 -10.75
CA ARG A 21 8.18 31.99 -10.34
C ARG A 21 9.28 31.72 -11.37
N PRO A 22 10.23 32.65 -11.57
CA PRO A 22 11.30 32.47 -12.54
C PRO A 22 12.49 31.67 -12.00
N ASP A 23 12.50 31.30 -10.71
CA ASP A 23 13.68 30.86 -9.96
C ASP A 23 13.60 29.40 -9.44
N TRP A 24 12.86 28.52 -10.12
CA TRP A 24 12.81 27.10 -9.76
C TRP A 24 13.60 26.23 -10.75
N ASP A 25 14.35 25.27 -10.22
CA ASP A 25 14.98 24.18 -10.99
C ASP A 25 14.16 22.88 -10.89
N LEU A 26 13.48 22.68 -9.75
CA LEU A 26 12.59 21.55 -9.50
C LEU A 26 11.40 22.02 -8.64
N LEU A 27 10.19 21.71 -9.09
CA LEU A 27 8.96 21.88 -8.33
C LEU A 27 8.29 20.53 -8.15
N VAL A 28 8.03 20.15 -6.89
CA VAL A 28 7.25 18.97 -6.54
C VAL A 28 5.96 19.43 -5.88
N SER A 29 4.82 18.98 -6.39
CA SER A 29 3.51 19.25 -5.81
C SER A 29 2.73 17.95 -5.68
N VAL A 30 2.11 17.74 -4.51
CA VAL A 30 1.44 16.50 -4.15
C VAL A 30 -0.05 16.78 -3.92
N PHE A 31 -0.89 16.08 -4.69
CA PHE A 31 -2.34 16.09 -4.52
C PHE A 31 -2.78 14.78 -3.87
N THR A 32 -3.46 14.88 -2.73
CA THR A 32 -3.96 13.72 -1.96
C THR A 32 -5.45 13.48 -2.17
N GLN A 33 -6.09 14.29 -2.99
CA GLN A 33 -7.54 14.26 -3.18
C GLN A 33 -8.00 13.01 -3.95
N THR A 34 -7.20 12.53 -4.91
CA THR A 34 -7.45 11.27 -5.64
C THR A 34 -7.48 10.07 -4.69
N ASP A 35 -6.54 10.02 -3.75
CA ASP A 35 -6.46 9.02 -2.68
C ASP A 35 -7.68 9.09 -1.73
N ARG A 36 -7.96 10.27 -1.17
CA ARG A 36 -9.05 10.46 -0.20
C ARG A 36 -10.43 10.13 -0.78
N VAL A 37 -10.70 10.52 -2.02
CA VAL A 37 -11.98 10.21 -2.66
C VAL A 37 -12.09 8.71 -2.92
N ALA A 38 -11.01 8.06 -3.37
CA ALA A 38 -11.00 6.63 -3.63
C ALA A 38 -11.29 5.87 -2.33
N HIS A 39 -10.55 6.12 -1.24
CA HIS A 39 -10.85 5.51 0.07
C HIS A 39 -12.33 5.67 0.46
N MET A 40 -12.91 6.86 0.33
CA MET A 40 -14.25 7.15 0.83
C MET A 40 -15.41 6.78 -0.11
N PHE A 41 -15.16 6.58 -1.41
CA PHE A 41 -16.23 6.42 -2.42
C PHE A 41 -16.06 5.19 -3.31
N TYR A 42 -14.96 4.42 -3.23
CA TYR A 42 -14.74 3.23 -4.09
C TYR A 42 -15.89 2.22 -4.03
N ARG A 43 -16.51 2.02 -2.86
CA ARG A 43 -17.70 1.15 -2.71
C ARG A 43 -18.88 1.51 -3.60
N PHE A 44 -18.90 2.66 -4.27
CA PHE A 44 -19.96 3.02 -5.22
C PHE A 44 -19.62 2.61 -6.67
N LEU A 45 -18.36 2.26 -6.93
CA LEU A 45 -17.89 1.65 -8.17
C LEU A 45 -18.01 0.13 -8.15
N ASP A 46 -18.18 -0.45 -6.96
CA ASP A 46 -18.13 -1.89 -6.71
C ASP A 46 -19.47 -2.42 -6.13
N PRO A 47 -20.35 -3.00 -6.98
CA PRO A 47 -21.62 -3.58 -6.55
C PRO A 47 -21.51 -4.71 -5.53
N ASP A 48 -20.36 -5.39 -5.47
CA ASP A 48 -20.15 -6.52 -4.57
C ASP A 48 -19.67 -6.08 -3.17
N HIS A 49 -19.36 -4.79 -2.99
CA HIS A 49 -18.94 -4.27 -1.68
C HIS A 49 -20.09 -4.40 -0.65
N PRO A 50 -19.84 -4.87 0.59
CA PRO A 50 -20.89 -5.07 1.61
C PRO A 50 -21.69 -3.82 2.00
N ARG A 51 -21.16 -2.64 1.67
CA ARG A 51 -21.80 -1.32 1.85
C ARG A 51 -22.18 -0.61 0.56
N TYR A 52 -22.23 -1.33 -0.56
CA TYR A 52 -22.79 -0.79 -1.79
C TYR A 52 -24.26 -0.40 -1.56
N ASP A 53 -24.64 0.76 -2.09
CA ASP A 53 -26.00 1.28 -2.02
C ASP A 53 -26.30 1.92 -3.37
N ALA A 54 -27.25 1.36 -4.12
CA ALA A 54 -27.56 1.80 -5.48
C ALA A 54 -28.09 3.25 -5.54
N VAL A 55 -28.79 3.71 -4.50
CA VAL A 55 -29.32 5.08 -4.44
C VAL A 55 -28.18 6.07 -4.23
N LEU A 56 -27.24 5.75 -3.34
CA LEU A 56 -26.04 6.56 -3.14
C LEU A 56 -25.08 6.47 -4.32
N ALA A 57 -24.94 5.30 -4.95
CA ALA A 57 -24.13 5.13 -6.16
C ALA A 57 -24.70 5.94 -7.34
N ALA A 58 -26.02 6.02 -7.49
CA ALA A 58 -26.63 6.90 -8.50
C ALA A 58 -26.31 8.40 -8.26
N ARG A 59 -26.04 8.80 -7.01
CA ARG A 59 -25.71 10.18 -6.64
C ARG A 59 -24.20 10.47 -6.63
N PHE A 60 -23.38 9.48 -6.30
CA PHE A 60 -21.96 9.65 -5.97
C PHE A 60 -21.03 8.66 -6.66
N GLY A 61 -21.53 7.76 -7.51
CA GLY A 61 -20.72 6.76 -8.20
C GLY A 61 -19.70 7.36 -9.17
N ASP A 62 -19.93 8.59 -9.63
CA ASP A 62 -18.99 9.35 -10.45
C ASP A 62 -17.96 10.16 -9.62
N ALA A 63 -17.99 10.09 -8.28
CA ALA A 63 -17.17 10.97 -7.43
C ALA A 63 -15.66 10.81 -7.70
N VAL A 64 -15.19 9.57 -7.83
CA VAL A 64 -13.79 9.29 -8.16
C VAL A 64 -13.45 9.87 -9.54
N LEU A 65 -14.27 9.58 -10.55
CA LEU A 65 -14.08 10.09 -11.91
C LEU A 65 -14.04 11.63 -11.96
N ARG A 66 -14.94 12.31 -11.26
CA ARG A 66 -14.98 13.78 -11.20
C ARG A 66 -13.70 14.38 -10.62
N VAL A 67 -13.12 13.76 -9.60
CA VAL A 67 -11.84 14.20 -9.02
C VAL A 67 -10.69 13.99 -10.02
N TYR A 68 -10.67 12.86 -10.73
CA TYR A 68 -9.67 12.64 -11.80
C TYR A 68 -9.82 13.62 -12.97
N GLN A 69 -11.04 13.92 -13.41
CA GLN A 69 -11.30 14.95 -14.44
C GLN A 69 -10.84 16.34 -13.99
N ARG A 70 -10.96 16.65 -12.69
CA ARG A 70 -10.43 17.90 -12.14
C ARG A 70 -8.90 17.91 -12.10
N MET A 71 -8.28 16.79 -11.72
CA MET A 71 -6.81 16.65 -11.81
C MET A 71 -6.31 16.81 -13.25
N ASP A 72 -7.00 16.24 -14.23
CA ASP A 72 -6.68 16.40 -15.65
C ASP A 72 -6.68 17.89 -16.07
N GLY A 73 -7.70 18.65 -15.67
CA GLY A 73 -7.72 20.10 -15.87
C GLY A 73 -6.55 20.84 -15.21
N ILE A 74 -6.16 20.45 -14.00
CA ILE A 74 -5.00 21.03 -13.30
C ILE A 74 -3.69 20.72 -14.03
N VAL A 75 -3.53 19.50 -14.53
CA VAL A 75 -2.38 19.09 -15.35
C VAL A 75 -2.32 19.92 -16.62
N GLY A 76 -3.45 20.13 -17.30
CA GLY A 76 -3.54 21.01 -18.46
C GLY A 76 -3.10 22.45 -18.15
N GLU A 77 -3.56 23.02 -17.04
CA GLU A 77 -3.16 24.36 -16.61
C GLU A 77 -1.67 24.49 -16.28
N ALA A 78 -1.07 23.44 -15.72
CA ALA A 78 0.36 23.39 -15.49
C ALA A 78 1.12 23.33 -16.82
N LEU A 79 0.71 22.45 -17.73
CA LEU A 79 1.29 22.32 -19.08
C LEU A 79 1.28 23.64 -19.85
N ASP A 80 0.16 24.37 -19.84
CA ASP A 80 0.03 25.67 -20.53
C ASP A 80 1.00 26.76 -20.03
N ARG A 81 1.54 26.59 -18.81
CA ARG A 81 2.46 27.54 -18.18
C ARG A 81 3.92 27.12 -18.27
N LEU A 82 4.20 25.88 -18.67
CA LEU A 82 5.55 25.37 -18.82
C LEU A 82 6.18 25.89 -20.12
N GLY A 83 7.42 26.34 -20.02
CA GLY A 83 8.25 26.61 -21.20
C GLY A 83 8.72 25.32 -21.88
N PRO A 84 9.23 25.39 -23.13
CA PRO A 84 9.65 24.21 -23.90
C PRO A 84 10.80 23.42 -23.24
N GLU A 85 11.60 24.09 -22.41
CA GLU A 85 12.75 23.50 -21.72
C GLU A 85 12.34 22.70 -20.47
N ALA A 86 11.13 22.91 -19.96
CA ALA A 86 10.66 22.22 -18.77
C ALA A 86 10.07 20.84 -19.09
N THR A 87 10.17 19.93 -18.12
CA THR A 87 9.53 18.61 -18.19
C THR A 87 8.50 18.49 -17.09
N LEU A 88 7.30 18.02 -17.42
CA LEU A 88 6.29 17.63 -16.46
C LEU A 88 6.28 16.11 -16.32
N LEU A 89 6.40 15.64 -15.09
CA LEU A 89 6.09 14.26 -14.71
C LEU A 89 4.88 14.30 -13.79
N VAL A 90 3.86 13.51 -14.11
CA VAL A 90 2.69 13.27 -13.25
C VAL A 90 2.70 11.80 -12.91
N LEU A 91 2.71 11.47 -11.64
CA LEU A 91 2.76 10.07 -11.20
C LEU A 91 1.92 9.84 -9.95
N SER A 92 1.63 8.58 -9.68
CA SER A 92 1.11 8.13 -8.39
C SER A 92 2.13 7.27 -7.67
N ASP A 93 2.13 7.36 -6.35
CA ASP A 93 2.91 6.49 -5.47
C ASP A 93 2.32 5.07 -5.39
N HIS A 94 1.03 4.92 -5.67
CA HIS A 94 0.34 3.64 -5.78
C HIS A 94 -0.92 3.70 -6.65
N GLY A 95 -1.48 2.54 -6.96
CA GLY A 95 -2.83 2.39 -7.51
C GLY A 95 -3.90 2.30 -6.42
N PHE A 96 -5.08 1.79 -6.79
CA PHE A 96 -6.19 1.51 -5.87
C PHE A 96 -6.99 0.28 -6.32
N HIS A 97 -7.52 -0.46 -5.34
CA HIS A 97 -8.42 -1.59 -5.56
C HIS A 97 -9.58 -1.55 -4.54
N SER A 98 -10.56 -2.46 -4.68
CA SER A 98 -11.68 -2.55 -3.72
C SER A 98 -11.25 -3.25 -2.43
N TYR A 99 -11.78 -2.80 -1.30
CA TYR A 99 -11.62 -3.46 -0.01
C TYR A 99 -12.97 -3.94 0.52
N ARG A 100 -13.29 -5.22 0.27
CA ARG A 100 -14.55 -5.87 0.64
C ARG A 100 -14.42 -6.67 1.93
N THR A 101 -13.31 -7.39 2.12
CA THR A 101 -13.13 -8.36 3.22
C THR A 101 -11.73 -8.25 3.82
N GLY A 102 -11.64 -8.20 5.14
CA GLY A 102 -10.40 -8.16 5.90
C GLY A 102 -9.98 -9.54 6.42
N LEU A 103 -8.72 -9.92 6.22
CA LEU A 103 -8.11 -11.11 6.84
C LEU A 103 -7.45 -10.73 8.17
N ASN A 104 -7.86 -11.39 9.26
CA ASN A 104 -7.20 -11.31 10.55
C ASN A 104 -5.96 -12.22 10.57
N VAL A 105 -4.80 -11.66 10.21
CA VAL A 105 -3.57 -12.45 10.01
C VAL A 105 -3.10 -13.12 11.30
N ASN A 106 -3.19 -12.43 12.46
CA ASN A 106 -2.85 -13.05 13.74
C ASN A 106 -3.82 -14.18 14.15
N THR A 107 -5.09 -14.07 13.77
CA THR A 107 -6.08 -15.13 13.94
C THR A 107 -5.71 -16.33 13.09
N TRP A 108 -5.36 -16.11 11.81
CA TRP A 108 -4.86 -17.17 10.94
C TRP A 108 -3.62 -17.85 11.53
N LEU A 109 -2.63 -17.07 11.99
CA LEU A 109 -1.41 -17.58 12.61
C LEU A 109 -1.70 -18.39 13.87
N ARG A 110 -2.67 -17.96 14.69
CA ARG A 110 -3.11 -18.68 15.89
C ARG A 110 -3.74 -20.02 15.54
N ASP A 111 -4.68 -20.00 14.61
CA ASP A 111 -5.47 -21.19 14.25
C ASP A 111 -4.60 -22.27 13.57
N HIS A 112 -3.49 -21.85 12.95
CA HIS A 112 -2.46 -22.73 12.38
C HIS A 112 -1.30 -23.07 13.35
N GLY A 113 -1.35 -22.59 14.60
CA GLY A 113 -0.38 -22.92 15.65
C GLY A 113 0.96 -22.19 15.56
N TYR A 114 1.07 -21.15 14.74
CA TYR A 114 2.25 -20.28 14.67
C TYR A 114 2.26 -19.22 15.77
N LEU A 115 1.08 -18.77 16.19
CA LEU A 115 0.89 -17.86 17.32
C LEU A 115 0.18 -18.60 18.46
N VAL A 116 0.63 -18.40 19.69
CA VAL A 116 -0.01 -19.00 20.86
C VAL A 116 -0.61 -17.90 21.73
N GLN A 117 -1.94 -17.90 21.81
CA GLN A 117 -2.69 -16.99 22.67
C GLN A 117 -3.23 -17.77 23.87
N GLY A 118 -2.87 -17.31 25.07
CA GLY A 118 -3.43 -17.81 26.32
C GLY A 118 -4.82 -17.22 26.61
N PRO A 119 -5.40 -17.53 27.78
CA PRO A 119 -6.66 -16.94 28.21
C PRO A 119 -6.55 -15.40 28.27
N VAL A 120 -7.52 -14.72 27.68
CA VAL A 120 -7.65 -13.26 27.74
C VAL A 120 -8.86 -12.93 28.61
N ALA A 121 -8.73 -11.93 29.49
CA ALA A 121 -9.85 -11.46 30.29
C ALA A 121 -10.95 -10.89 29.39
N ALA A 122 -12.22 -11.06 29.75
CA ALA A 122 -13.33 -10.51 28.99
C ALA A 122 -13.19 -8.98 28.85
N GLY A 123 -13.27 -8.48 27.62
CA GLY A 123 -13.02 -7.08 27.24
C GLY A 123 -11.59 -6.82 26.77
N ALA A 124 -10.60 -7.58 27.24
CA ALA A 124 -9.19 -7.42 26.85
C ALA A 124 -8.87 -8.04 25.48
N GLU A 125 -9.77 -8.85 24.90
CA GLU A 125 -9.65 -9.34 23.52
C GLU A 125 -9.75 -8.22 22.46
N LYS A 126 -10.09 -7.00 22.91
CA LYS A 126 -10.17 -5.80 22.09
C LYS A 126 -8.98 -4.88 22.23
N GLU A 127 -8.04 -5.21 23.11
CA GLU A 127 -6.81 -4.43 23.30
C GLU A 127 -5.86 -4.61 22.12
N ASP A 128 -5.09 -3.57 21.86
CA ASP A 128 -4.00 -3.58 20.89
C ASP A 128 -2.76 -4.26 21.49
N PHE A 129 -1.79 -4.57 20.63
CA PHE A 129 -0.47 -5.11 20.97
C PHE A 129 -0.51 -6.49 21.62
N PHE A 130 -1.09 -7.47 20.90
CA PHE A 130 -0.95 -8.91 21.17
C PHE A 130 -1.55 -9.37 22.52
N PRO A 131 -2.85 -9.13 22.77
CA PRO A 131 -3.48 -9.47 24.04
C PRO A 131 -3.39 -10.98 24.32
N GLY A 132 -2.80 -11.32 25.47
CA GLY A 132 -2.67 -12.70 25.96
C GLY A 132 -1.68 -13.59 25.20
N VAL A 133 -0.79 -13.04 24.37
CA VAL A 133 0.19 -13.86 23.63
C VAL A 133 1.24 -14.48 24.55
N ASP A 134 1.43 -15.79 24.43
CA ASP A 134 2.54 -16.53 25.03
C ASP A 134 3.76 -16.49 24.10
N TRP A 135 4.60 -15.49 24.31
CA TRP A 135 5.82 -15.27 23.53
C TRP A 135 6.85 -16.39 23.64
N MET A 136 6.80 -17.23 24.68
CA MET A 136 7.72 -18.37 24.81
C MET A 136 7.29 -19.57 23.97
N LYS A 137 6.12 -19.52 23.33
CA LYS A 137 5.61 -20.56 22.42
C LYS A 137 5.25 -20.05 21.04
N THR A 138 5.06 -18.74 20.88
CA THR A 138 4.74 -18.09 19.61
C THR A 138 5.96 -18.06 18.69
N ARG A 139 5.80 -18.57 17.47
CA ARG A 139 6.84 -18.64 16.43
C ARG A 139 6.76 -17.48 15.45
N ALA A 140 5.55 -16.97 15.17
CA ALA A 140 5.36 -15.83 14.27
C ALA A 140 4.18 -14.96 14.70
N TYR A 141 4.19 -13.69 14.32
CA TYR A 141 3.18 -12.69 14.62
C TYR A 141 3.09 -11.65 13.50
N ALA A 142 1.93 -11.02 13.33
CA ALA A 142 1.68 -9.97 12.35
C ALA A 142 1.51 -8.62 13.03
N LEU A 143 2.10 -7.58 12.44
CA LEU A 143 2.00 -6.19 12.86
C LEU A 143 2.12 -5.29 11.63
N GLY A 144 1.35 -4.22 11.55
CA GLY A 144 1.30 -3.37 10.36
C GLY A 144 0.39 -3.92 9.25
N THR A 145 0.49 -3.32 8.07
CA THR A 145 -0.33 -3.63 6.89
C THR A 145 0.29 -4.78 6.10
N GLY A 146 0.02 -6.01 6.55
CA GLY A 146 0.38 -7.23 5.83
C GLY A 146 1.77 -7.80 6.14
N GLN A 147 2.50 -7.22 7.10
CA GLN A 147 3.79 -7.78 7.52
C GLN A 147 3.61 -8.91 8.55
N ILE A 148 4.44 -9.94 8.41
CA ILE A 148 4.62 -11.01 9.40
C ILE A 148 6.09 -11.05 9.82
N TYR A 149 6.27 -11.23 11.12
CA TYR A 149 7.56 -11.36 11.79
C TYR A 149 7.65 -12.73 12.47
N VAL A 150 8.83 -13.33 12.42
CA VAL A 150 9.23 -14.52 13.14
C VAL A 150 9.79 -14.09 14.49
N ASN A 151 9.37 -14.76 15.56
CA ASN A 151 9.94 -14.60 16.90
C ASN A 151 11.29 -15.32 16.95
N LEU A 152 12.29 -14.70 16.34
CA LEU A 152 13.61 -15.23 16.02
C LEU A 152 14.58 -15.04 17.19
N ARG A 153 15.33 -16.09 17.52
CA ARG A 153 16.37 -16.04 18.55
C ARG A 153 17.45 -15.03 18.18
N GLY A 154 17.72 -14.10 19.10
CA GLY A 154 18.73 -13.07 18.92
C GLY A 154 18.23 -11.77 18.29
N ARG A 155 16.98 -11.74 17.77
CA ARG A 155 16.33 -10.51 17.31
C ARG A 155 15.19 -10.11 18.25
N GLU A 156 14.27 -11.03 18.55
CA GLU A 156 13.18 -10.79 19.49
C GLU A 156 13.59 -11.15 20.93
N GLY A 157 13.11 -10.36 21.90
CA GLY A 157 13.49 -10.52 23.32
C GLY A 157 13.09 -11.86 23.94
N ARG A 158 12.14 -12.58 23.35
CA ARG A 158 11.73 -13.94 23.73
C ARG A 158 11.76 -14.90 22.53
N GLY A 159 12.68 -14.68 21.60
CA GLY A 159 12.83 -15.49 20.38
C GLY A 159 12.87 -16.99 20.65
N VAL A 160 12.07 -17.75 19.92
CA VAL A 160 11.96 -19.22 20.08
C VAL A 160 12.43 -19.99 18.86
N VAL A 161 12.41 -19.36 17.67
CA VAL A 161 12.81 -19.97 16.39
C VAL A 161 14.31 -19.81 16.21
N ALA A 162 15.03 -20.88 15.88
CA ALA A 162 16.45 -20.79 15.55
C ALA A 162 16.68 -20.20 14.13
N PRO A 163 17.74 -19.39 13.93
CA PRO A 163 18.10 -18.92 12.59
C PRO A 163 18.53 -20.09 11.67
N GLY A 164 18.51 -19.84 10.36
CA GLY A 164 18.85 -20.84 9.33
C GLY A 164 17.66 -21.72 8.96
N ALA A 165 17.89 -23.02 8.81
CA ALA A 165 16.91 -23.93 8.22
C ALA A 165 15.54 -23.96 8.91
N GLU A 166 15.47 -23.79 10.24
CA GLU A 166 14.18 -23.73 10.96
C GLU A 166 13.39 -22.47 10.58
N TYR A 167 14.07 -21.33 10.51
CA TYR A 167 13.51 -20.06 10.09
C TYR A 167 13.04 -20.12 8.63
N ASP A 168 13.88 -20.58 7.70
CA ASP A 168 13.55 -20.66 6.28
C ASP A 168 12.34 -21.58 6.03
N ALA A 169 12.31 -22.74 6.69
CA ALA A 169 11.20 -23.68 6.60
C ALA A 169 9.89 -23.10 7.18
N LEU A 170 9.98 -22.27 8.22
CA LEU A 170 8.81 -21.59 8.80
C LEU A 170 8.25 -20.54 7.84
N LEU A 171 9.10 -19.71 7.23
CA LEU A 171 8.69 -18.74 6.21
C LEU A 171 7.94 -19.42 5.07
N ASP A 172 8.54 -20.49 4.53
CA ASP A 172 7.99 -21.28 3.45
C ASP A 172 6.64 -21.92 3.80
N ALA A 173 6.48 -22.37 5.06
CA ALA A 173 5.24 -22.97 5.52
C ALA A 173 4.11 -21.93 5.66
N ILE A 174 4.42 -20.76 6.26
CA ILE A 174 3.44 -19.67 6.40
C ILE A 174 3.03 -19.14 5.03
N ALA A 175 3.98 -18.88 4.14
CA ALA A 175 3.71 -18.41 2.78
C ALA A 175 2.78 -19.36 2.02
N ARG A 176 3.11 -20.67 1.97
CA ARG A 176 2.26 -21.67 1.32
C ARG A 176 0.86 -21.77 1.94
N GLY A 177 0.76 -21.67 3.27
CA GLY A 177 -0.52 -21.73 3.97
C GLY A 177 -1.41 -20.55 3.60
N LEU A 178 -0.90 -19.32 3.69
CA LEU A 178 -1.64 -18.10 3.36
C LEU A 178 -2.03 -18.05 1.89
N GLU A 179 -1.12 -18.41 0.97
CA GLU A 179 -1.43 -18.46 -0.47
C GLU A 179 -2.48 -19.51 -0.82
N ALA A 180 -2.63 -20.56 -0.01
CA ALA A 180 -3.64 -21.60 -0.17
C ALA A 180 -4.98 -21.29 0.53
N GLU A 181 -5.03 -20.27 1.39
CA GLU A 181 -6.24 -19.89 2.09
C GLU A 181 -7.31 -19.42 1.10
N VAL A 182 -8.57 -19.78 1.38
CA VAL A 182 -9.72 -19.41 0.55
C VAL A 182 -10.80 -18.78 1.40
N ASP A 183 -11.52 -17.80 0.85
CA ASP A 183 -12.73 -17.30 1.46
C ASP A 183 -13.82 -18.38 1.35
N PRO A 184 -14.36 -18.92 2.46
CA PRO A 184 -15.37 -19.97 2.41
C PRO A 184 -16.71 -19.52 1.82
N ALA A 185 -16.98 -18.21 1.76
CA ALA A 185 -18.21 -17.67 1.18
C ALA A 185 -18.17 -17.62 -0.35
N THR A 186 -16.99 -17.40 -0.95
CA THR A 186 -16.82 -17.23 -2.40
C THR A 186 -16.07 -18.39 -3.05
N GLY A 187 -15.25 -19.11 -2.30
CA GLY A 187 -14.32 -20.13 -2.79
C GLY A 187 -13.05 -19.55 -3.44
N GLU A 188 -12.87 -18.23 -3.41
CA GLU A 188 -11.71 -17.55 -4.00
C GLU A 188 -10.52 -17.52 -3.05
N ARG A 189 -9.31 -17.43 -3.61
CA ARG A 189 -8.10 -17.19 -2.79
C ARG A 189 -8.07 -15.75 -2.31
N LEU A 190 -7.64 -15.51 -1.07
CA LEU A 190 -7.52 -14.15 -0.54
C LEU A 190 -6.16 -13.51 -0.89
N VAL A 191 -5.12 -14.32 -0.88
CA VAL A 191 -3.72 -13.91 -1.04
C VAL A 191 -3.26 -14.23 -2.47
N ALA A 192 -2.70 -13.23 -3.14
CA ALA A 192 -2.09 -13.41 -4.45
C ALA A 192 -0.71 -14.07 -4.29
N LYS A 193 0.08 -13.54 -3.34
CA LYS A 193 1.44 -13.96 -3.07
C LYS A 193 1.89 -13.57 -1.67
N VAL A 194 2.84 -14.30 -1.11
CA VAL A 194 3.58 -13.87 0.09
C VAL A 194 5.05 -13.73 -0.29
N TYR A 195 5.57 -12.51 -0.17
CA TYR A 195 6.96 -12.18 -0.45
C TYR A 195 7.82 -12.37 0.80
N LYS A 196 9.03 -12.89 0.64
CA LYS A 196 10.04 -12.84 1.71
C LYS A 196 10.65 -11.44 1.75
N GLY A 197 10.85 -10.90 2.95
CA GLY A 197 11.42 -9.56 3.11
C GLY A 197 12.77 -9.40 2.43
N SER A 198 13.60 -10.44 2.45
CA SER A 198 14.91 -10.47 1.76
C SER A 198 14.82 -10.26 0.25
N ASP A 199 13.70 -10.64 -0.36
CA ASP A 199 13.51 -10.62 -1.81
C ASP A 199 13.02 -9.24 -2.29
N ILE A 200 12.29 -8.51 -1.42
CA ILE A 200 11.68 -7.21 -1.76
C ILE A 200 12.38 -6.02 -1.09
N PHE A 201 13.26 -6.26 -0.12
CA PHE A 201 14.11 -5.25 0.51
C PHE A 201 15.59 -5.69 0.46
N PRO A 202 16.17 -5.87 -0.73
CA PRO A 202 17.55 -6.31 -0.87
C PRO A 202 18.50 -5.32 -0.17
N GLY A 203 19.44 -5.84 0.63
CA GLY A 203 20.45 -5.02 1.31
C GLY A 203 19.95 -4.22 2.51
N ALA A 204 18.64 -4.21 2.81
CA ALA A 204 18.15 -3.56 4.02
C ALA A 204 18.63 -4.30 5.28
N PRO A 205 18.83 -3.60 6.42
CA PRO A 205 19.19 -4.26 7.66
C PRO A 205 18.11 -5.27 8.11
N PRO A 206 18.47 -6.52 8.49
CA PRO A 206 17.50 -7.56 8.86
C PRO A 206 16.54 -7.16 9.98
N GLU A 207 16.96 -6.27 10.88
CA GLU A 207 16.15 -5.76 11.99
C GLU A 207 15.11 -4.70 11.56
N ARG A 208 15.17 -4.23 10.31
CA ARG A 208 14.26 -3.20 9.76
C ARG A 208 13.31 -3.73 8.69
N MET A 209 13.41 -5.01 8.32
CA MET A 209 12.53 -5.64 7.34
C MET A 209 11.54 -6.59 8.01
N PRO A 210 10.31 -6.73 7.48
CA PRO A 210 9.47 -7.85 7.84
C PRO A 210 10.06 -9.15 7.30
N ASP A 211 9.76 -10.29 7.92
CA ASP A 211 10.22 -11.57 7.37
C ASP A 211 9.37 -12.01 6.18
N LEU A 212 8.06 -11.71 6.24
CA LEU A 212 7.13 -11.86 5.12
C LEU A 212 6.27 -10.62 4.92
N GLN A 213 5.93 -10.33 3.67
CA GLN A 213 4.95 -9.33 3.27
C GLN A 213 3.85 -10.02 2.45
N ILE A 214 2.61 -9.93 2.92
CA ILE A 214 1.44 -10.43 2.19
C ILE A 214 1.10 -9.46 1.06
N ALA A 215 0.74 -10.01 -0.09
CA ALA A 215 0.07 -9.32 -1.19
C ALA A 215 -1.32 -9.93 -1.42
N PHE A 216 -2.36 -9.16 -1.09
CA PHE A 216 -3.77 -9.55 -1.26
C PHE A 216 -4.22 -9.39 -2.71
N ARG A 217 -5.22 -10.19 -3.08
CA ARG A 217 -6.00 -10.00 -4.31
C ARG A 217 -7.01 -8.86 -4.15
N ASP A 218 -7.50 -8.32 -5.26
CA ASP A 218 -8.62 -7.36 -5.25
C ASP A 218 -9.79 -7.86 -4.37
N GLY A 219 -10.40 -6.93 -3.63
CA GLY A 219 -11.45 -7.22 -2.66
C GLY A 219 -10.94 -7.59 -1.27
N TYR A 220 -9.68 -8.03 -1.12
CA TYR A 220 -9.13 -8.44 0.17
C TYR A 220 -8.07 -7.48 0.70
N ARG A 221 -7.94 -7.42 2.03
CA ARG A 221 -6.90 -6.63 2.71
C ARG A 221 -6.57 -7.25 4.06
N THR A 222 -5.50 -6.77 4.68
CA THR A 222 -5.29 -6.93 6.12
C THR A 222 -6.45 -6.31 6.91
N SER A 223 -6.96 -7.01 7.92
CA SER A 223 -8.06 -6.54 8.77
C SER A 223 -7.78 -5.21 9.50
N TRP A 224 -8.78 -4.65 10.18
CA TRP A 224 -8.60 -3.40 10.92
C TRP A 224 -7.70 -3.52 12.16
N ARG A 225 -7.63 -4.73 12.74
CA ARG A 225 -6.97 -4.98 14.03
C ARG A 225 -5.56 -5.53 13.91
N THR A 226 -5.28 -6.27 12.84
CA THR A 226 -3.94 -6.81 12.57
C THR A 226 -2.84 -5.74 12.59
N PRO A 227 -3.04 -4.51 12.07
CA PRO A 227 -1.99 -3.49 12.06
C PRO A 227 -1.45 -3.13 13.44
N LEU A 228 -2.25 -3.32 14.49
CA LEU A 228 -1.86 -3.08 15.88
C LEU A 228 -1.69 -4.38 16.67
N GLY A 229 -1.54 -5.53 16.01
CA GLY A 229 -1.31 -6.82 16.67
C GLY A 229 -2.55 -7.45 17.32
N GLY A 230 -3.75 -7.00 16.95
CA GLY A 230 -4.99 -7.58 17.46
C GLY A 230 -5.26 -8.99 16.94
N ILE A 231 -6.02 -9.77 17.73
CA ILE A 231 -6.28 -11.21 17.49
C ILE A 231 -7.77 -11.52 17.73
N PRO A 232 -8.68 -11.02 16.88
CA PRO A 232 -10.11 -11.29 17.07
C PRO A 232 -10.46 -12.77 16.87
N GLY A 233 -11.70 -13.13 17.22
CA GLY A 233 -12.19 -14.49 17.06
C GLY A 233 -12.34 -14.88 15.59
N ASP A 234 -12.94 -14.01 14.79
CA ASP A 234 -13.26 -14.27 13.39
C ASP A 234 -12.00 -14.18 12.50
N LEU A 235 -11.84 -15.14 11.59
CA LEU A 235 -10.75 -15.13 10.61
C LEU A 235 -10.94 -14.03 9.57
N LEU A 236 -12.15 -13.89 9.04
CA LEU A 236 -12.52 -12.92 8.03
C LEU A 236 -13.55 -11.95 8.59
N GLU A 237 -13.43 -10.68 8.23
CA GLU A 237 -14.41 -9.64 8.58
C GLU A 237 -14.88 -8.89 7.32
N PRO A 238 -16.20 -8.73 7.10
CA PRO A 238 -16.69 -7.90 6.01
C PRO A 238 -16.39 -6.42 6.30
N ASN A 239 -16.03 -5.66 5.27
CA ASN A 239 -15.79 -4.24 5.39
C ASN A 239 -17.10 -3.46 5.52
N LEU A 240 -17.48 -3.19 6.77
CA LEU A 240 -18.63 -2.36 7.11
C LEU A 240 -18.23 -0.90 7.39
N LYS A 241 -17.05 -0.42 6.96
CA LYS A 241 -16.68 0.99 7.07
C LYS A 241 -16.90 1.74 5.75
N LYS A 242 -16.87 3.07 5.82
CA LYS A 242 -16.93 3.92 4.60
C LYS A 242 -15.62 3.88 3.81
N TRP A 243 -14.50 3.64 4.49
CA TRP A 243 -13.20 3.40 3.87
C TRP A 243 -13.28 2.08 3.09
N SER A 244 -13.17 2.14 1.77
CA SER A 244 -13.63 1.08 0.84
C SER A 244 -12.79 0.90 -0.42
N GLY A 245 -12.04 1.92 -0.83
CA GLY A 245 -10.88 1.72 -1.70
C GLY A 245 -9.64 1.56 -0.84
N ASP A 246 -8.67 0.77 -1.27
CA ASP A 246 -7.40 0.64 -0.57
C ASP A 246 -6.26 0.27 -1.53
N HIS A 247 -5.05 0.19 -0.98
CA HIS A 247 -3.81 -0.13 -1.67
C HIS A 247 -2.80 -0.83 -0.73
N ALA A 248 -3.14 -0.95 0.56
CA ALA A 248 -2.24 -1.51 1.55
C ALA A 248 -2.12 -3.03 1.43
N ALA A 249 -0.87 -3.51 1.37
CA ALA A 249 -0.52 -4.93 1.28
C ALA A 249 -1.08 -5.61 0.02
N SER A 250 -1.16 -4.90 -1.09
CA SER A 250 -1.77 -5.37 -2.33
C SER A 250 -0.70 -5.76 -3.34
N ASP A 251 -1.03 -6.68 -4.24
CA ASP A 251 -0.11 -7.03 -5.32
C ASP A 251 0.03 -5.87 -6.31
N VAL A 252 1.27 -5.58 -6.76
CA VAL A 252 1.56 -4.51 -7.72
C VAL A 252 0.87 -4.74 -9.07
N ALA A 253 0.58 -5.99 -9.44
CA ALA A 253 -0.14 -6.32 -10.67
C ALA A 253 -1.62 -5.90 -10.62
N ASP A 254 -2.22 -5.93 -9.43
CA ASP A 254 -3.63 -5.57 -9.23
C ASP A 254 -3.80 -4.08 -8.86
N THR A 255 -2.74 -3.45 -8.35
CA THR A 255 -2.76 -2.07 -7.84
C THR A 255 -1.65 -1.21 -8.49
N PRO A 256 -1.54 -1.16 -9.83
CA PRO A 256 -0.45 -0.44 -10.49
C PRO A 256 -0.59 1.07 -10.29
N GLY A 257 0.56 1.73 -10.13
CA GLY A 257 0.65 3.19 -10.19
C GLY A 257 0.54 3.70 -11.63
N VAL A 258 0.52 5.02 -11.77
CA VAL A 258 0.52 5.71 -13.07
C VAL A 258 1.76 6.59 -13.16
N ILE A 259 2.33 6.70 -14.35
CA ILE A 259 3.26 7.77 -14.71
C ILE A 259 2.92 8.31 -16.10
N LEU A 260 2.88 9.63 -16.21
CA LEU A 260 2.66 10.40 -17.42
C LEU A 260 3.77 11.45 -17.51
N ALA A 261 4.26 11.71 -18.71
CA ALA A 261 5.35 12.64 -18.93
C ALA A 261 5.10 13.50 -20.16
N SER A 262 5.48 14.79 -20.10
CA SER A 262 5.46 15.69 -21.26
C SER A 262 6.58 15.40 -22.26
N ARG A 263 7.51 14.51 -21.90
CA ARG A 263 8.58 13.99 -22.75
C ARG A 263 8.49 12.47 -22.80
N ARG A 264 8.98 11.88 -23.90
CA ARG A 264 9.00 10.43 -24.08
C ARG A 264 9.92 9.78 -23.04
N LEU A 265 9.41 8.77 -22.33
CA LEU A 265 10.21 7.93 -21.45
C LEU A 265 11.08 6.97 -22.26
N VAL A 266 12.25 6.63 -21.72
CA VAL A 266 13.22 5.72 -22.37
C VAL A 266 12.88 4.23 -22.18
N THR A 267 11.91 3.92 -21.32
CA THR A 267 11.42 2.57 -21.02
C THR A 267 9.89 2.56 -21.04
N ASP A 268 9.31 1.41 -21.35
CA ASP A 268 7.87 1.15 -21.26
C ASP A 268 7.47 0.53 -19.91
N ASP A 269 8.44 0.23 -19.03
CA ASP A 269 8.24 -0.35 -17.70
C ASP A 269 8.95 0.49 -16.62
N PRO A 270 8.44 1.71 -16.32
CA PRO A 270 9.01 2.59 -15.30
C PRO A 270 8.60 2.16 -13.89
N ALA A 271 9.52 2.32 -12.93
CA ALA A 271 9.28 2.08 -11.51
C ALA A 271 9.41 3.38 -10.68
N ILE A 272 8.78 3.43 -9.51
CA ILE A 272 8.85 4.62 -8.65
C ILE A 272 10.28 4.96 -8.20
N VAL A 273 11.14 3.94 -8.06
CA VAL A 273 12.56 4.10 -7.71
C VAL A 273 13.37 4.83 -8.78
N ASP A 274 12.86 4.91 -10.01
CA ASP A 274 13.50 5.61 -11.12
C ASP A 274 13.35 7.13 -11.04
N LEU A 275 12.40 7.64 -10.24
CA LEU A 275 12.10 9.07 -10.16
C LEU A 275 13.29 9.90 -9.66
N ALA A 276 13.95 9.45 -8.59
CA ALA A 276 15.08 10.18 -8.02
C ALA A 276 16.30 10.21 -8.96
N PRO A 277 16.76 9.08 -9.54
CA PRO A 277 17.77 9.08 -10.61
C PRO A 277 17.39 9.96 -11.81
N THR A 278 16.12 9.96 -12.21
CA THR A 278 15.62 10.81 -13.31
C THR A 278 15.80 12.29 -12.99
N ALA A 279 15.37 12.74 -11.81
CA ALA A 279 15.49 14.14 -11.41
C ALA A 279 16.96 14.58 -11.30
N LEU A 280 17.82 13.76 -10.68
CA LEU A 280 19.24 14.05 -10.55
C LEU A 280 19.93 14.16 -11.92
N ALA A 281 19.72 13.17 -12.79
CA ALA A 281 20.28 13.17 -14.13
C ALA A 281 19.79 14.37 -14.97
N PHE A 282 18.50 14.70 -14.88
CA PHE A 282 17.92 15.84 -15.59
C PHE A 282 18.52 17.19 -15.15
N LEU A 283 18.87 17.31 -13.86
CA LEU A 283 19.49 18.51 -13.28
C LEU A 283 21.02 18.53 -13.38
N GLY A 284 21.63 17.55 -14.05
CA GLY A 284 23.09 17.45 -14.17
C GLY A 284 23.79 17.11 -12.84
N VAL A 285 23.07 16.56 -11.86
CA VAL A 285 23.61 16.10 -10.58
C VAL A 285 24.00 14.63 -10.72
N PRO A 286 25.22 14.22 -10.28
CA PRO A 286 25.62 12.82 -10.30
C PRO A 286 24.64 11.93 -9.53
N VAL A 287 24.18 10.84 -10.16
CA VAL A 287 23.34 9.83 -9.51
C VAL A 287 24.24 8.96 -8.61
N PRO A 288 23.94 8.85 -7.30
CA PRO A 288 24.70 7.98 -6.42
C PRO A 288 24.62 6.51 -6.86
N PRO A 289 25.72 5.74 -6.83
CA PRO A 289 25.76 4.37 -7.31
C PRO A 289 24.90 3.38 -6.48
N GLU A 290 24.49 3.77 -5.28
CA GLU A 290 23.58 3.00 -4.42
C GLU A 290 22.10 3.12 -4.80
N MET A 291 21.73 4.07 -5.67
CA MET A 291 20.35 4.14 -6.17
C MET A 291 20.07 2.99 -7.15
N GLU A 292 18.99 2.26 -6.90
CA GLU A 292 18.62 1.08 -7.71
C GLU A 292 17.94 1.46 -9.03
N GLY A 293 17.26 2.60 -9.07
CA GLY A 293 16.53 3.05 -10.26
C GLY A 293 17.42 3.64 -11.36
N HIS A 294 16.80 3.94 -12.49
CA HIS A 294 17.45 4.47 -13.68
C HIS A 294 16.77 5.73 -14.18
N ALA A 295 17.50 6.61 -14.88
CA ALA A 295 16.90 7.82 -15.43
C ALA A 295 15.90 7.46 -16.54
N LEU A 296 14.65 7.94 -16.40
CA LEU A 296 13.55 7.70 -17.32
C LEU A 296 13.52 8.65 -18.52
N LEU A 297 14.29 9.73 -18.46
CA LEU A 297 14.37 10.74 -19.49
C LEU A 297 15.75 10.69 -20.15
N ALA A 298 15.78 10.91 -21.46
CA ALA A 298 17.05 11.17 -22.14
C ALA A 298 17.70 12.43 -21.56
N ALA A 299 19.03 12.42 -21.43
CA ALA A 299 19.77 13.62 -21.06
C ALA A 299 19.42 14.75 -22.05
N THR A 300 19.09 15.92 -21.51
CA THR A 300 18.89 17.13 -22.32
C THR A 300 20.21 17.40 -23.07
N PRO A 301 20.19 17.65 -24.39
CA PRO A 301 21.39 17.92 -25.18
C PRO A 301 22.17 19.15 -24.69
#